data_AF-A0A0F3N5L3-F1
#
_entry.id   AF-A0A0F3N5L3-F1
#
_cell.length_a   1.000
_cell.length_b   1.000
_cell.length_c   1.000
_cell.angle_alpha   90.00
_cell.angle_beta   90.00
_cell.angle_gamma   90.00
#
_symmetry.space_group_name_H-M   'P 1'
#
loop_
_entity.id
_entity.type
_entity.pdbx_description
1 polymer ?
#
loop_
_entity_poly.entity_id
_entity_poly.type
_entity_poly.pdbx_seq_one_letter_code
_entity_poly.pdbx_strand_id
1 'polypeptide(L)'
;MEVFPDNYPIGKFYSLHKSIGIILLFLLILRLICRLNSIIPPYPKNFSHFLALISKITHTSLYITVIGMAISGYVMSSASGKAIDIFLFNVPLLIDSNKHIANAAQQSHNICAYMLSTLIIIHILAALKHKFIDKDNIFNRII
;
A
#
# COMPACT_ATOMS: atom_id res chain seq x y z
N MET A 1 -12.04 -2.32 21.02
CA MET A 1 -11.42 -3.28 20.10
C MET A 1 -10.95 -4.45 20.94
N GLU A 2 -11.56 -5.63 20.81
CA GLU A 2 -11.15 -6.82 21.55
C GLU A 2 -9.70 -7.15 21.22
N VAL A 3 -8.88 -7.26 22.26
CA VAL A 3 -7.47 -7.61 22.13
C VAL A 3 -7.39 -9.10 22.27
N PHE A 4 -7.31 -9.82 21.14
CA PHE A 4 -6.97 -11.23 21.17
C PHE A 4 -5.49 -11.34 21.57
N PRO A 5 -5.15 -12.06 22.65
CA PRO A 5 -3.76 -12.35 22.96
C PRO A 5 -3.09 -13.02 21.77
N ASP A 6 -1.80 -12.80 21.54
CA ASP A 6 -1.05 -13.43 20.42
C ASP A 6 -1.03 -14.97 20.51
N ASN A 7 -1.43 -15.51 21.66
CA ASN A 7 -1.62 -16.93 21.92
C ASN A 7 -2.85 -17.50 21.18
N TYR A 8 -3.77 -16.63 20.73
CA TYR A 8 -4.92 -17.01 19.90
C TYR A 8 -4.57 -16.90 18.41
N PRO A 9 -5.12 -17.79 17.55
CA PRO A 9 -4.84 -17.78 16.12
C PRO A 9 -5.12 -16.42 15.44
N ILE A 10 -6.16 -15.72 15.90
CA ILE A 10 -6.54 -14.38 15.38
C ILE A 10 -5.48 -13.32 15.73
N GLY A 11 -4.90 -13.38 16.94
CA GLY A 11 -3.82 -12.48 17.36
C GLY A 11 -2.58 -12.63 16.49
N LYS A 12 -2.21 -13.87 16.12
CA LYS A 12 -1.08 -14.14 15.21
C LYS A 12 -1.27 -13.52 13.83
N PHE A 13 -2.44 -13.66 13.22
CA PHE A 13 -2.73 -13.04 11.92
C PHE A 13 -2.67 -11.51 12.01
N TYR A 14 -3.17 -10.93 13.10
CA TYR A 14 -3.11 -9.49 13.33
C TYR A 14 -1.68 -8.98 13.50
N SER A 15 -0.84 -9.69 14.25
CA SER A 15 0.58 -9.38 14.39
C SER A 15 1.29 -9.44 13.04
N LEU A 16 1.12 -10.55 12.31
CA LEU A 16 1.69 -10.76 10.99
C LEU A 16 1.24 -9.69 9.97
N HIS A 17 -0.03 -9.29 10.00
CA HIS A 17 -0.54 -8.19 9.17
C HIS A 17 0.20 -6.87 9.44
N LYS A 18 0.42 -6.52 10.72
CA LYS A 18 1.17 -5.31 11.09
C LYS A 18 2.63 -5.38 10.64
N SER A 19 3.30 -6.51 10.85
CA SER A 19 4.71 -6.69 10.44
C SER A 19 4.87 -6.58 8.91
N ILE A 20 4.01 -7.25 8.15
CA ILE A 20 4.00 -7.17 6.68
C ILE A 20 3.71 -5.73 6.24
N GLY A 21 2.77 -5.03 6.89
CA GLY A 21 2.46 -3.64 6.60
C GLY A 21 3.67 -2.70 6.70
N ILE A 22 4.48 -2.84 7.75
CA ILE A 22 5.70 -2.03 7.90
C ILE A 22 6.79 -2.42 6.90
N ILE A 23 6.98 -3.72 6.63
CA ILE A 23 7.92 -4.15 5.59
C ILE A 23 7.52 -3.57 4.23
N LEU A 24 6.23 -3.62 3.90
CA LEU A 24 5.70 -3.02 2.67
C LEU A 24 5.89 -1.51 2.63
N LEU A 25 5.72 -0.80 3.74
CA LEU A 25 6.00 0.64 3.83
C LEU A 25 7.47 0.93 3.49
N PHE A 26 8.40 0.18 4.08
CA PHE A 26 9.82 0.32 3.80
C PHE A 26 10.16 0.03 2.33
N LEU A 27 9.67 -1.09 1.78
CA LEU A 27 9.85 -1.44 0.37
C LEU A 27 9.24 -0.39 -0.57
N LEU A 28 8.12 0.22 -0.19
CA LEU A 28 7.48 1.26 -0.98
C LEU A 28 8.29 2.55 -1.01
N ILE A 29 8.92 2.93 0.11
CA ILE A 29 9.85 4.07 0.17
C ILE A 29 11.05 3.79 -0.74
N LEU A 30 11.66 2.61 -0.63
CA LEU A 30 12.75 2.21 -1.53
C LEU A 30 12.31 2.25 -3.00
N ARG A 31 11.13 1.70 -3.31
CA ARG A 31 10.55 1.74 -4.65
C ARG A 31 10.38 3.17 -5.17
N LEU A 32 9.93 4.09 -4.31
CA LEU A 32 9.75 5.50 -4.68
C LEU A 32 11.11 6.16 -4.98
N ILE A 33 12.12 5.92 -4.15
CA ILE A 33 13.49 6.40 -4.38
C ILE A 33 14.04 5.86 -5.70
N CYS A 34 13.92 4.55 -5.93
CA CYS A 34 14.33 3.93 -7.19
C CYS A 34 13.59 4.55 -8.38
N ARG A 35 12.28 4.78 -8.25
CA ARG A 35 11.47 5.37 -9.32
C ARG A 35 11.90 6.79 -9.66
N LEU A 36 12.24 7.60 -8.65
CA LEU A 36 12.71 8.97 -8.86
C LEU A 36 14.09 9.02 -9.54
N ASN A 37 14.92 8.00 -9.30
CA ASN A 37 16.27 7.90 -9.88
C ASN A 37 16.33 7.13 -11.21
N SER A 38 15.22 6.51 -11.65
CA SER A 38 15.19 5.66 -12.85
C SER A 38 14.70 6.43 -14.07
N ILE A 39 15.31 6.17 -15.23
CA ILE A 39 14.80 6.64 -16.53
C ILE A 39 13.53 5.84 -16.85
N ILE A 40 12.40 6.53 -16.98
CA ILE A 40 11.12 5.90 -17.31
C ILE A 40 11.10 5.63 -18.82
N PRO A 41 10.96 4.38 -19.28
CA PRO A 41 10.89 4.09 -20.72
C PRO A 41 9.71 4.84 -21.35
N PRO A 42 9.86 5.40 -22.57
CA PRO A 42 8.78 6.12 -23.23
C PRO A 42 7.58 5.20 -23.49
N TYR A 43 6.39 5.79 -23.61
CA TYR A 43 5.20 5.05 -24.05
C TYR A 43 5.36 4.60 -25.52
N PRO A 44 4.71 3.50 -25.95
CA PRO A 44 4.69 3.08 -27.35
C PRO A 44 4.20 4.21 -28.28
N LYS A 45 4.68 4.25 -29.53
CA LYS A 45 4.39 5.34 -30.50
C LYS A 45 2.88 5.57 -30.76
N ASN A 46 2.03 4.57 -30.55
CA ASN A 46 0.58 4.63 -30.77
C ASN A 46 -0.23 4.68 -29.45
N PHE A 47 0.40 5.01 -28.33
CA PHE A 47 -0.28 5.02 -27.04
C PHE A 47 -1.15 6.28 -26.91
N SER A 48 -2.46 6.10 -26.77
CA SER A 48 -3.40 7.22 -26.62
C SER A 48 -3.02 8.08 -25.41
N HIS A 49 -2.92 9.41 -25.62
CA HIS A 49 -2.65 10.37 -24.56
C HIS A 49 -3.64 10.28 -23.40
N PHE A 50 -4.89 9.96 -23.69
CA PHE A 50 -5.93 9.75 -22.67
C PHE A 50 -5.63 8.51 -21.81
N LEU A 51 -5.20 7.42 -22.43
CA LEU A 51 -4.80 6.20 -21.74
C LEU A 51 -3.53 6.40 -20.91
N ALA A 52 -2.58 7.20 -21.41
CA ALA A 52 -1.39 7.61 -20.66
C ALA A 52 -1.74 8.39 -19.39
N LEU A 53 -2.70 9.32 -19.49
CA LEU A 53 -3.18 10.10 -18.36
C LEU A 53 -3.87 9.21 -17.32
N ILE A 54 -4.78 8.34 -17.75
CA ILE A 54 -5.46 7.38 -16.85
C ILE A 54 -4.46 6.46 -16.16
N SER A 55 -3.47 5.95 -16.90
CA SER A 55 -2.41 5.11 -16.31
C SER A 55 -1.64 5.88 -15.23
N LYS A 56 -1.25 7.13 -15.50
CA LYS A 56 -0.57 7.99 -14.53
C LYS A 56 -1.42 8.25 -13.29
N ILE A 57 -2.71 8.57 -13.47
CA ILE A 57 -3.65 8.80 -12.37
C ILE A 57 -3.78 7.52 -11.53
N THR A 58 -4.04 6.38 -12.16
CA THR A 58 -4.22 5.09 -11.48
C THR A 58 -2.98 4.72 -10.64
N HIS A 59 -1.78 4.84 -11.23
CA HIS A 59 -0.55 4.58 -10.48
C HIS A 59 -0.34 5.56 -9.33
N THR A 60 -0.62 6.85 -9.54
CA THR A 60 -0.48 7.88 -8.50
C THR A 60 -1.46 7.63 -7.36
N SER A 61 -2.71 7.30 -7.67
CA SER A 61 -3.73 6.90 -6.69
C SER A 61 -3.29 5.67 -5.91
N LEU A 62 -2.77 4.63 -6.58
CA LEU A 62 -2.24 3.45 -5.90
C LEU A 62 -1.10 3.82 -4.93
N TYR A 63 -0.15 4.66 -5.32
CA TYR A 63 0.90 5.12 -4.41
C TYR A 63 0.34 5.83 -3.18
N ILE A 64 -0.53 6.83 -3.40
CA ILE A 64 -1.13 7.61 -2.31
C ILE A 64 -1.92 6.70 -1.36
N THR A 65 -2.74 5.79 -1.90
CA THR A 65 -3.58 4.92 -1.09
C THR A 65 -2.75 3.91 -0.28
N VAL A 66 -1.71 3.29 -0.87
CA VAL A 66 -0.86 2.34 -0.12
C VAL A 66 -0.07 3.08 0.97
N ILE A 67 0.49 4.26 0.68
CA ILE A 67 1.19 5.08 1.68
C ILE A 67 0.22 5.45 2.81
N GLY A 68 -0.97 5.96 2.47
CA GLY A 68 -1.99 6.33 3.45
C GLY A 68 -2.44 5.15 4.31
N MET A 69 -2.62 3.97 3.72
CA MET A 69 -2.97 2.74 4.43
C MET A 69 -1.87 2.33 5.44
N ALA A 70 -0.61 2.33 5.02
CA ALA A 70 0.49 1.94 5.88
C ALA A 70 0.73 2.94 7.03
N ILE A 71 0.69 4.25 6.73
CA ILE A 71 0.82 5.31 7.74
C ILE A 71 -0.32 5.22 8.75
N SER A 72 -1.57 5.15 8.29
CA SER A 72 -2.73 5.04 9.19
C SER A 72 -2.68 3.77 10.06
N GLY A 73 -2.22 2.64 9.52
CA GLY A 73 -2.03 1.41 10.31
C GLY A 73 -0.96 1.55 11.39
N TYR A 74 0.16 2.20 11.07
CA TYR A 74 1.21 2.53 12.03
C TYR A 74 0.71 3.48 13.12
N VAL A 75 0.05 4.58 12.75
CA VAL A 75 -0.55 5.55 13.69
C VAL A 75 -1.55 4.87 14.62
N MET A 76 -2.42 4.01 14.07
CA MET A 76 -3.39 3.25 14.84
C MET A 76 -2.71 2.36 15.89
N SER A 77 -1.64 1.64 15.53
CA SER A 77 -0.89 0.79 16.47
C SER A 77 -0.17 1.65 17.52
N SER A 78 0.48 2.73 17.11
CA SER A 78 1.23 3.61 18.01
C SER A 78 0.32 4.29 19.02
N ALA A 79 -0.78 4.92 18.57
CA ALA A 79 -1.74 5.59 19.45
C ALA A 79 -2.53 4.62 20.34
N SER A 80 -2.54 3.33 20.02
CA SER A 80 -3.08 2.27 20.87
C SER A 80 -2.07 1.75 21.92
N GLY A 81 -0.83 2.27 21.94
CA GLY A 81 0.24 1.78 22.81
C GLY A 81 0.71 0.36 22.45
N LYS A 82 0.46 -0.09 21.22
CA LYS A 82 0.75 -1.45 20.78
C LYS A 82 2.00 -1.45 19.92
N ALA A 83 3.07 -2.05 20.44
CA ALA A 83 4.28 -2.30 19.68
C ALA A 83 3.98 -3.11 18.41
N ILE A 84 4.78 -2.85 17.38
CA ILE A 84 4.80 -3.64 16.15
C ILE A 84 6.12 -4.38 16.16
N ASP A 85 6.05 -5.70 16.21
CA ASP A 85 7.23 -6.55 16.21
C ASP A 85 7.50 -7.02 14.79
N ILE A 86 8.73 -6.83 14.33
CA ILE A 86 9.23 -7.28 13.04
C ILE A 86 10.35 -8.27 13.33
N PHE A 87 9.98 -9.54 13.45
CA PHE A 87 10.89 -10.62 13.85
C PHE A 87 11.62 -10.33 15.16
N LEU A 88 12.87 -9.86 15.11
CA LEU A 88 13.74 -9.55 16.25
C LEU A 88 13.78 -8.04 16.60
N PHE A 89 13.11 -7.18 15.81
CA PHE A 89 13.12 -5.73 15.98
C PHE A 89 11.74 -5.20 16.35
N ASN A 90 11.69 -4.27 17.30
CA ASN A 90 10.45 -3.58 17.66
C ASN A 90 10.46 -2.19 17.02
N VAL A 91 9.36 -1.85 16.35
CA VAL A 91 9.18 -0.50 15.80
C VAL A 91 8.87 0.46 16.95
N PRO A 92 9.60 1.59 17.07
CA PRO A 92 9.34 2.56 18.13
C PRO A 92 7.93 3.13 18.01
N LEU A 93 7.30 3.43 19.14
CA LEU A 93 6.02 4.13 19.19
C LEU A 93 6.29 5.64 19.12
N LEU A 94 5.99 6.27 17.99
CA LEU A 94 6.23 7.71 17.78
C LEU A 94 5.06 8.61 18.18
N ILE A 95 3.91 8.02 18.53
CA ILE A 95 2.68 8.74 18.88
C ILE A 95 2.21 8.27 20.24
N ASP A 96 1.95 9.24 21.11
CA ASP A 96 1.41 9.02 22.45
C ASP A 96 0.05 8.33 22.42
N SER A 97 -0.26 7.59 23.48
CA SER A 97 -1.52 6.87 23.55
C SER A 97 -2.72 7.82 23.56
N ASN A 98 -3.56 7.73 22.52
CA ASN A 98 -4.74 8.56 22.36
C ASN A 98 -5.82 7.81 21.58
N LYS A 99 -6.95 7.55 22.24
CA LYS A 99 -8.08 6.80 21.67
C LYS A 99 -8.73 7.50 20.48
N HIS A 100 -8.80 8.83 20.49
CA HIS A 100 -9.38 9.59 19.37
C HIS A 100 -8.51 9.46 18.11
N ILE A 101 -7.19 9.57 18.26
CA ILE A 101 -6.24 9.39 17.16
C ILE A 101 -6.27 7.95 16.65
N ALA A 102 -6.29 6.96 17.54
CA ALA A 102 -6.36 5.55 17.17
C ALA A 102 -7.63 5.24 16.35
N ASN A 103 -8.79 5.77 16.78
CA ASN A 103 -10.06 5.57 16.07
C ASN A 103 -10.08 6.28 14.71
N ALA A 104 -9.58 7.51 14.62
CA ALA A 104 -9.48 8.24 13.36
C ALA A 104 -8.56 7.49 12.37
N ALA A 105 -7.41 7.03 12.85
CA ALA A 105 -6.46 6.26 12.05
C ALA A 105 -7.06 4.92 11.58
N GLN A 106 -7.82 4.23 12.44
CA GLN A 106 -8.57 3.03 12.06
C GLN A 106 -9.58 3.31 10.94
N GLN A 107 -10.36 4.39 11.05
CA GLN A 107 -11.31 4.76 10.00
C GLN A 107 -10.60 5.07 8.68
N SER A 108 -9.53 5.85 8.73
CA SER A 108 -8.70 6.13 7.53
C SER A 108 -8.13 4.85 6.93
N HIS A 109 -7.61 3.94 7.76
CA HIS A 109 -7.06 2.66 7.31
C HIS A 109 -8.12 1.81 6.58
N ASN A 110 -9.34 1.73 7.14
CA ASN A 110 -10.44 1.00 6.52
C ASN A 110 -10.87 1.63 5.19
N ILE A 111 -10.96 2.96 5.11
CA ILE A 111 -11.27 3.67 3.85
C ILE A 111 -10.19 3.36 2.81
N CYS A 112 -8.92 3.45 3.18
CA CYS A 112 -7.81 3.10 2.30
C CYS A 112 -7.87 1.64 1.84
N ALA A 113 -8.27 0.70 2.71
CA ALA A 113 -8.41 -0.71 2.34
C ALA A 113 -9.46 -0.93 1.23
N TYR A 114 -10.63 -0.29 1.34
CA TYR A 114 -11.67 -0.37 0.31
C TYR A 114 -11.25 0.31 -1.00
N MET A 115 -10.61 1.49 -0.91
CA MET A 115 -10.07 2.19 -2.07
C MET A 115 -9.00 1.35 -2.78
N LEU A 116 -8.05 0.80 -2.02
CA LEU A 116 -6.96 0.00 -2.56
C LEU A 116 -7.49 -1.26 -3.25
N SER A 117 -8.45 -1.95 -2.64
CA SER A 117 -9.08 -3.14 -3.22
C SER A 117 -9.70 -2.83 -4.58
N THR A 118 -10.46 -1.73 -4.66
CA THR A 118 -11.06 -1.26 -5.92
C THR A 118 -9.99 -0.91 -6.97
N LEU A 119 -8.96 -0.16 -6.59
CA LEU A 119 -7.89 0.24 -7.50
C LEU A 119 -7.07 -0.96 -8.00
N ILE A 120 -6.83 -1.97 -7.17
CA ILE A 120 -6.13 -3.20 -7.56
C ILE A 120 -6.94 -3.95 -8.62
N ILE A 121 -8.26 -4.09 -8.43
CA ILE A 121 -9.13 -4.74 -9.42
C ILE A 121 -9.05 -4.00 -10.76
N ILE A 122 -9.22 -2.68 -10.75
CA ILE A 122 -9.13 -1.85 -11.96
C ILE A 122 -7.75 -1.99 -12.63
N HIS A 123 -6.67 -1.97 -11.84
CA HIS A 123 -5.31 -2.09 -12.32
C HIS A 123 -5.05 -3.44 -12.99
N ILE A 124 -5.50 -4.54 -12.38
CA ILE A 124 -5.37 -5.89 -12.94
C ILE A 124 -6.17 -5.99 -14.24
N LEU A 125 -7.42 -5.51 -14.27
CA LEU A 125 -8.24 -5.52 -15.49
C LEU A 125 -7.58 -4.71 -16.62
N ALA A 126 -7.00 -3.55 -16.32
CA ALA A 126 -6.25 -2.76 -17.29
C ALA A 126 -5.02 -3.51 -17.81
N ALA A 127 -4.24 -4.15 -16.94
CA ALA A 127 -3.09 -4.95 -17.34
C ALA A 127 -3.48 -6.14 -18.23
N LEU A 128 -4.61 -6.80 -17.92
CA LEU A 128 -5.15 -7.89 -18.74
C LEU A 128 -5.63 -7.39 -20.10
N LYS A 129 -6.32 -6.23 -20.15
CA LYS A 129 -6.72 -5.59 -21.42
C LYS A 129 -5.49 -5.30 -22.30
N HIS A 130 -4.45 -4.72 -21.72
CA HIS A 130 -3.19 -4.44 -22.43
C HIS A 130 -2.57 -5.72 -23.01
N LYS A 131 -2.51 -6.79 -22.21
CA LYS A 131 -1.94 -8.08 -22.63
C LYS A 131 -2.73 -8.77 -23.74
N PHE A 132 -4.06 -8.89 -23.57
CA PHE A 132 -4.87 -9.78 -24.39
C PHE A 132 -5.59 -9.09 -25.55
N ILE A 133 -6.00 -7.83 -25.37
CA ILE A 133 -6.76 -7.06 -26.35
C ILE A 133 -5.83 -6.13 -27.13
N ASP A 134 -5.13 -5.23 -26.42
CA ASP A 134 -4.28 -4.24 -27.08
C ASP A 134 -3.00 -4.87 -27.65
N LYS A 135 -2.58 -6.02 -27.09
CA LYS A 135 -1.37 -6.78 -27.46
C LYS A 135 -0.13 -5.90 -27.53
N ASP A 136 -0.06 -4.94 -26.61
CA ASP A 136 1.05 -3.99 -26.53
C ASP A 136 2.19 -4.54 -25.66
N ASN A 137 3.43 -4.18 -26.01
CA ASN A 137 4.63 -4.62 -25.29
C ASN A 137 4.85 -3.83 -23.99
N ILE A 138 3.79 -3.43 -23.29
CA ILE A 138 3.88 -2.62 -22.05
C ILE A 138 4.56 -3.38 -20.93
N PHE A 139 4.45 -4.72 -20.91
CA PHE A 139 5.13 -5.56 -19.93
C PHE A 139 6.67 -5.50 -20.03
N ASN A 140 7.22 -5.18 -21.21
CA ASN A 140 8.67 -4.95 -21.39
C ASN A 140 9.16 -3.64 -20.75
N ARG A 141 8.26 -2.87 -20.10
CA ARG A 141 8.62 -1.72 -19.26
C ARG A 141 8.70 -2.08 -17.77
N ILE A 142 8.35 -3.31 -17.41
CA ILE A 142 8.30 -3.81 -16.02
C ILE A 142 9.38 -4.88 -15.79
N ILE A 143 9.68 -5.70 -16.80
CA ILE A 143 10.77 -6.69 -16.84
C ILE A 143 11.93 -6.10 -17.63
#